data_AF-A0A182XLP7-F1
#
_entry.id   AF-A0A182XLP7-F1
#
_cell.length_a   1.000
_cell.length_b   1.000
_cell.length_c   1.000
_cell.angle_alpha   90.00
_cell.angle_beta   90.00
_cell.angle_gamma   90.00
#
_symmetry.space_group_name_H-M   'P 1'
#
loop_
_entity.id
_entity.type
_entity.pdbx_description
1 polymer ?
#
loop_
_entity_poly.entity_id
_entity_poly.type
_entity_poly.pdbx_seq_one_letter_code
_entity_poly.pdbx_strand_id
1 'polypeptide(L)'
;MVAGSCEPAANEQPGLGTAEALQRLHDDIESMLRGYEERYRRQLWAEKVRSSLVDSSTSPLGWFPVLASLLCALSLTVTGYYWSAGLLLVLLLLTIALVVRENNLRRTEIYRKLRTVLHEIRLGVRLCPDWTVDNYPHLCSPLSPCVTLQWTYRDGRIVNLPWALLVRGDHIVMRPGQVSPGTCREVGGRGRRFKCGETYGLQQPTEPPVKPIARSPLPDLVCAVEATPYLDILRKSLDCFLDRPKTIINQQRELLVSRCLQRWGFGLILFLTVSIGILRNVGLYLQGKLPTNWMNVFLLNPTAAVLPLLPLVFPLLWVAINLWGVARLETLLSIPQAVMRAQAQKSFAEDLDTPTCDLDHVKLPRRTVFFYWWQLLKGRSELLGRSASVVQVLGTITALCCVDKKGILSWPNPTAEKVFFLRNAREGDHNTDQSEQSSLNSQSSQKEPLGAIAEVLDLTHDQHSPFKLEFDDHDFKNHLTSLKPLGIAILVNTCCPLTQAHYAKFCGHVTAAAMLDKDLVPVTNRYAIVESSLNCFMH
;
A
#
# COMPACT_ATOMS: atom_id res chain seq x y z
N MET A 1 14.10 25.81 47.03
CA MET A 1 13.68 25.02 48.20
C MET A 1 13.79 23.56 47.82
N VAL A 2 14.53 22.82 48.63
CA VAL A 2 14.87 21.40 48.47
C VAL A 2 13.59 20.57 48.58
N ALA A 3 13.28 19.77 47.56
CA ALA A 3 12.21 18.77 47.59
C ALA A 3 12.84 17.39 47.36
N GLY A 4 12.53 16.49 48.29
CA GLY A 4 13.24 15.24 48.54
C GLY A 4 13.27 14.26 47.36
N SER A 5 14.46 13.68 47.20
CA SER A 5 14.70 12.44 46.46
C SER A 5 14.04 11.26 47.20
N CYS A 6 12.84 10.88 46.77
CA CYS A 6 12.39 9.51 46.93
C CYS A 6 13.05 8.68 45.82
N GLU A 7 13.97 7.82 46.19
CA GLU A 7 14.46 6.75 45.32
C GLU A 7 13.25 5.88 44.90
N PRO A 8 12.99 5.67 43.60
CA PRO A 8 12.05 4.64 43.19
C PRO A 8 12.67 3.27 43.46
N ALA A 9 11.92 2.41 44.13
CA ALA A 9 12.28 1.02 44.36
C ALA A 9 12.72 0.35 43.05
N ALA A 10 13.88 -0.30 43.09
CA ALA A 10 14.41 -1.10 42.00
C ALA A 10 13.52 -2.33 41.77
N ASN A 11 12.60 -2.28 40.80
CA ASN A 11 12.18 -3.36 39.89
C ASN A 11 10.77 -3.16 39.30
N GLU A 12 10.61 -2.18 38.41
CA GLU A 12 9.63 -2.26 37.32
C GLU A 12 9.95 -1.12 36.34
N GLN A 13 10.85 -1.38 35.38
CA GLN A 13 11.03 -0.43 34.29
C GLN A 13 9.69 -0.31 33.54
N PRO A 14 9.12 0.90 33.39
CA PRO A 14 7.86 1.04 32.69
C PRO A 14 8.07 0.68 31.21
N GLY A 15 7.28 -0.25 30.69
CA GLY A 15 7.33 -0.66 29.29
C GLY A 15 8.16 -1.92 29.01
N LEU A 16 8.18 -2.29 27.74
CA LEU A 16 8.88 -3.48 27.24
C LEU A 16 10.17 -3.08 26.54
N GLY A 17 11.20 -3.92 26.61
CA GLY A 17 12.44 -3.67 25.85
C GLY A 17 12.20 -3.73 24.34
N THR A 18 12.99 -3.00 23.54
CA THR A 18 12.81 -2.99 22.07
C THR A 18 13.03 -4.37 21.47
N ALA A 19 14.06 -5.08 21.91
CA ALA A 19 14.32 -6.46 21.47
C ALA A 19 13.21 -7.42 21.92
N GLU A 20 12.74 -7.28 23.16
CA GLU A 20 11.69 -8.11 23.74
C GLU A 20 10.37 -7.96 23.00
N ALA A 21 10.02 -6.72 22.63
CA ALA A 21 8.80 -6.43 21.90
C ALA A 21 8.85 -6.87 20.44
N LEU A 22 9.97 -6.66 19.75
CA LEU A 22 10.15 -7.20 18.39
C LEU A 22 10.11 -8.72 18.40
N GLN A 23 10.65 -9.37 19.43
CA GLN A 23 10.54 -10.82 19.60
C GLN A 23 9.09 -11.26 19.82
N ARG A 24 8.33 -10.57 20.69
CA ARG A 24 6.89 -10.83 20.86
C ARG A 24 6.12 -10.64 19.56
N LEU A 25 6.37 -9.57 18.80
CA LEU A 25 5.74 -9.33 17.50
C LEU A 25 6.06 -10.44 16.52
N HIS A 26 7.32 -10.89 16.47
CA HIS A 26 7.74 -12.02 15.65
C HIS A 26 6.98 -13.29 16.04
N ASP A 27 6.90 -13.61 17.34
CA ASP A 27 6.27 -14.82 17.84
C ASP A 27 4.75 -14.82 17.62
N ASP A 28 4.11 -13.65 17.78
CA ASP A 28 2.69 -13.45 17.51
C ASP A 28 2.38 -13.63 16.01
N ILE A 29 3.19 -13.06 15.11
CA ILE A 29 3.05 -13.25 13.65
C ILE A 29 3.34 -14.71 13.27
N GLU A 30 4.36 -15.33 13.86
CA GLU A 30 4.75 -16.71 13.57
C GLU A 30 3.67 -17.69 14.04
N SER A 31 3.10 -17.51 15.23
CA SER A 31 2.04 -18.37 15.76
C SER A 31 0.80 -18.32 14.87
N MET A 32 0.40 -17.12 14.43
CA MET A 32 -0.69 -16.96 13.48
C MET A 32 -0.38 -17.66 12.16
N LEU A 33 0.78 -17.40 11.56
CA LEU A 33 1.17 -17.99 10.28
C LEU A 33 1.21 -19.52 10.33
N ARG A 34 1.80 -20.11 11.38
CA ARG A 34 1.84 -21.57 11.58
C ARG A 34 0.44 -22.16 11.58
N GLY A 35 -0.53 -21.51 12.22
CA GLY A 35 -1.93 -21.94 12.21
C GLY A 35 -2.56 -21.98 10.80
N TYR A 36 -2.18 -21.08 9.90
CA TYR A 36 -2.62 -21.11 8.49
C TYR A 36 -1.84 -22.15 7.66
N GLU A 37 -0.53 -22.25 7.85
CA GLU A 37 0.32 -23.22 7.16
C GLU A 37 -0.07 -24.66 7.49
N GLU A 38 -0.38 -24.96 8.76
CA GLU A 38 -0.85 -26.28 9.18
C GLU A 38 -2.20 -26.62 8.58
N ARG A 39 -3.15 -25.68 8.58
CA ARG A 39 -4.45 -25.86 7.92
C ARG A 39 -4.28 -26.19 6.44
N TYR A 40 -3.38 -25.49 5.74
CA TYR A 40 -3.08 -25.78 4.34
C TYR A 40 -2.31 -27.09 4.13
N ARG A 41 -1.46 -27.50 5.07
CA ARG A 41 -0.70 -28.75 5.02
C ARG A 41 -1.61 -29.97 5.21
N ARG A 42 -2.60 -29.88 6.12
CA ARG A 42 -3.58 -30.95 6.40
C ARG A 42 -4.53 -31.23 5.24
N GLN A 43 -4.70 -30.30 4.31
CA GLN A 43 -5.51 -30.53 3.11
C GLN A 43 -4.95 -31.67 2.26
N LEU A 44 -5.84 -32.58 1.86
CA LEU A 44 -5.51 -33.73 1.03
C LEU A 44 -4.95 -33.27 -0.31
N TRP A 45 -3.98 -34.03 -0.84
CA TRP A 45 -3.41 -33.73 -2.16
C TRP A 45 -4.51 -33.70 -3.25
N ALA A 46 -5.50 -34.59 -3.14
CA ALA A 46 -6.63 -34.67 -4.06
C ALA A 46 -7.48 -33.40 -4.05
N GLU A 47 -7.65 -32.75 -2.89
CA GLU A 47 -8.34 -31.46 -2.78
C GLU A 47 -7.53 -30.34 -3.42
N LYS A 48 -6.20 -30.37 -3.32
CA LYS A 48 -5.30 -29.42 -3.99
C LYS A 48 -5.39 -29.54 -5.51
N VAL A 49 -5.45 -30.76 -6.03
CA VAL A 49 -5.65 -31.00 -7.47
C VAL A 49 -7.05 -30.63 -7.91
N ARG A 50 -8.08 -31.08 -7.18
CA ARG A 50 -9.49 -30.77 -7.48
C ARG A 50 -9.71 -29.26 -7.52
N SER A 51 -9.20 -28.53 -6.53
CA SER A 51 -9.34 -27.08 -6.50
C SER A 51 -8.57 -26.37 -7.62
N SER A 52 -7.50 -26.99 -8.15
CA SER A 52 -6.78 -26.48 -9.32
C SER A 52 -7.55 -26.69 -10.62
N LEU A 53 -8.30 -27.81 -10.75
CA LEU A 53 -8.96 -28.21 -12.01
C LEU A 53 -10.44 -27.79 -12.10
N VAL A 54 -11.12 -27.68 -10.96
CA VAL A 54 -12.55 -27.31 -10.90
C VAL A 54 -12.73 -25.80 -10.99
N ASP A 55 -11.79 -25.02 -10.47
CA ASP A 55 -11.83 -23.56 -10.58
C ASP A 55 -11.34 -23.11 -11.96
N SER A 56 -12.18 -23.30 -12.98
CA SER A 56 -11.93 -22.93 -14.38
C SER A 56 -11.72 -21.43 -14.58
N SER A 57 -12.00 -20.64 -13.56
CA SER A 57 -11.96 -19.20 -13.64
C SER A 57 -10.59 -18.61 -13.39
N THR A 58 -9.81 -19.25 -12.52
CA THR A 58 -8.47 -18.79 -12.18
C THR A 58 -7.41 -19.65 -12.86
N SER A 59 -7.61 -20.96 -12.94
CA SER A 59 -6.70 -21.87 -13.63
C SER A 59 -6.84 -21.83 -15.15
N PRO A 60 -5.73 -21.90 -15.91
CA PRO A 60 -5.77 -21.95 -17.38
C PRO A 60 -6.23 -23.31 -17.93
N LEU A 61 -6.34 -24.34 -17.08
CA LEU A 61 -6.77 -25.69 -17.45
C LEU A 61 -8.00 -26.09 -16.61
N GLY A 62 -9.14 -26.27 -17.27
CA GLY A 62 -10.36 -26.78 -16.63
C GLY A 62 -10.40 -28.31 -16.61
N TRP A 63 -11.38 -28.87 -15.90
CA TRP A 63 -11.62 -30.32 -15.86
C TRP A 63 -11.98 -30.92 -17.22
N PHE A 64 -12.70 -30.17 -18.06
CA PHE A 64 -13.18 -30.65 -19.36
C PHE A 64 -12.04 -30.98 -20.34
N PRO A 65 -11.04 -30.11 -20.58
CA PRO A 65 -9.87 -30.44 -21.39
C PRO A 65 -9.07 -31.65 -20.90
N VAL A 66 -8.97 -31.81 -19.58
CA VAL A 66 -8.27 -32.96 -18.99
C VAL A 66 -9.01 -34.25 -19.32
N LEU A 67 -10.34 -34.26 -19.17
CA LEU A 67 -11.15 -35.41 -19.54
C LEU A 67 -11.08 -35.70 -21.04
N ALA A 68 -11.20 -34.65 -21.88
CA ALA A 68 -11.16 -34.77 -23.33
C ALA A 68 -9.81 -35.32 -23.83
N SER A 69 -8.69 -34.85 -23.27
CA SER A 69 -7.36 -35.36 -23.61
C SER A 69 -7.14 -36.80 -23.14
N LEU A 70 -7.65 -37.20 -21.97
CA LEU A 70 -7.62 -38.60 -21.52
C LEU A 70 -8.42 -39.52 -22.47
N LEU A 71 -9.59 -39.08 -22.94
CA LEU A 71 -10.39 -39.83 -23.92
C LEU A 71 -9.69 -39.94 -25.28
N CYS A 72 -9.05 -38.87 -25.74
CA CYS A 72 -8.22 -38.91 -26.96
C CYS A 72 -7.03 -39.86 -26.81
N ALA A 73 -6.34 -39.86 -25.66
CA ALA A 73 -5.27 -40.81 -25.38
C ALA A 73 -5.76 -42.26 -25.45
N LEU A 74 -6.89 -42.55 -24.79
CA LEU A 74 -7.48 -43.89 -24.78
C LEU A 74 -7.84 -44.35 -26.20
N SER A 75 -8.49 -43.50 -26.98
CA SER A 75 -8.83 -43.80 -28.37
C SER A 75 -7.59 -44.06 -29.25
N LEU A 76 -6.50 -43.30 -29.05
CA LEU A 76 -5.23 -43.53 -29.74
C LEU A 76 -4.56 -44.86 -29.31
N THR A 77 -4.67 -45.26 -28.03
CA THR A 77 -4.18 -46.58 -27.60
C THR A 77 -4.97 -47.74 -28.19
N VAL A 78 -6.29 -47.61 -28.28
CA VAL A 78 -7.19 -48.64 -28.84
C VAL A 78 -6.97 -48.82 -30.34
N THR A 79 -6.67 -47.73 -31.05
CA THR A 79 -6.35 -47.73 -32.50
C THR A 79 -4.92 -48.20 -32.81
N GLY A 80 -4.08 -48.49 -31.80
CA GLY A 80 -2.72 -49.00 -31.97
C GLY A 80 -1.62 -47.93 -32.09
N TYR A 81 -1.94 -46.65 -31.92
CA TYR A 81 -0.97 -45.54 -31.96
C TYR A 81 -0.39 -45.24 -30.57
N TYR A 82 0.36 -46.19 -30.01
CA TYR A 82 0.90 -46.08 -28.65
C TYR A 82 1.85 -44.89 -28.44
N TRP A 83 2.66 -44.53 -29.44
CA TRP A 83 3.62 -43.42 -29.31
C TRP A 83 2.93 -42.06 -29.20
N SER A 84 1.92 -41.80 -30.02
CA SER A 84 1.16 -40.53 -29.97
C SER A 84 0.32 -40.43 -28.71
N ALA A 85 -0.29 -41.54 -28.26
CA ALA A 85 -0.99 -41.60 -26.98
C ALA A 85 -0.04 -41.32 -25.81
N GLY A 86 1.15 -41.91 -25.82
CA GLY A 86 2.19 -41.69 -24.80
C GLY A 86 2.63 -40.23 -24.73
N LEU A 87 2.93 -39.62 -25.87
CA LEU A 87 3.32 -38.20 -25.95
C LEU A 87 2.21 -37.27 -25.43
N LEU A 88 0.96 -37.55 -25.77
CA LEU A 88 -0.19 -36.78 -25.29
C LEU A 88 -0.37 -36.90 -23.77
N LEU A 89 -0.21 -38.10 -23.21
CA LEU A 89 -0.26 -38.31 -21.76
C LEU A 89 0.89 -37.59 -21.04
N VAL A 90 2.11 -37.63 -21.58
CA VAL A 90 3.26 -36.91 -21.01
C VAL A 90 3.01 -35.39 -20.99
N LEU A 91 2.52 -34.83 -22.10
CA LEU A 91 2.16 -33.41 -22.16
C LEU A 91 1.04 -33.06 -21.18
N LEU A 92 0.01 -33.91 -21.08
CA LEU A 92 -1.07 -33.73 -20.13
C LEU A 92 -0.55 -33.75 -18.67
N LEU A 93 0.30 -34.71 -18.32
CA LEU A 93 0.89 -34.78 -16.98
C LEU A 93 1.76 -33.56 -16.68
N LEU A 94 2.56 -33.09 -17.64
CA LEU A 94 3.37 -31.88 -17.50
C LEU A 94 2.50 -30.64 -17.24
N THR A 95 1.41 -30.50 -17.98
CA THR A 95 0.49 -29.35 -17.83
C THR A 95 -0.27 -29.39 -16.51
N ILE A 96 -0.75 -30.55 -16.08
CA ILE A 96 -1.38 -30.73 -14.77
C ILE A 96 -0.38 -30.41 -13.66
N ALA A 97 0.84 -30.95 -13.73
CA ALA A 97 1.89 -30.68 -12.75
C ALA A 97 2.21 -29.19 -12.65
N LEU A 98 2.30 -28.48 -13.78
CA LEU A 98 2.55 -27.04 -13.81
C LEU A 98 1.38 -26.24 -13.22
N VAL A 99 0.14 -26.56 -13.58
CA VAL A 99 -1.05 -25.85 -13.07
C VAL A 99 -1.23 -26.09 -11.57
N VAL A 100 -1.02 -27.32 -11.09
CA VAL A 100 -1.09 -27.65 -9.66
C VAL A 100 0.02 -26.94 -8.90
N ARG A 101 1.25 -26.91 -9.44
CA ARG A 101 2.36 -26.15 -8.85
C ARG A 101 2.03 -24.67 -8.79
N GLU A 102 1.50 -24.08 -9.87
CA GLU A 102 1.20 -22.65 -9.93
C GLU A 102 0.06 -22.27 -8.96
N ASN A 103 -0.98 -23.11 -8.83
CA ASN A 103 -2.03 -22.89 -7.83
C ASN A 103 -1.49 -23.02 -6.39
N ASN A 104 -0.59 -23.98 -6.13
CA ASN A 104 0.09 -24.06 -4.83
C ASN A 104 0.94 -22.81 -4.56
N LEU A 105 1.66 -22.31 -5.58
CA LEU A 105 2.42 -21.07 -5.50
C LEU A 105 1.53 -19.82 -5.36
N ARG A 106 0.29 -19.84 -5.83
CA ARG A 106 -0.66 -18.75 -5.61
C ARG A 106 -1.18 -18.76 -4.17
N ARG A 107 -1.55 -19.92 -3.63
CA ARG A 107 -2.09 -20.07 -2.27
C ARG A 107 -1.07 -19.85 -1.17
N THR A 108 0.20 -20.16 -1.43
CA THR A 108 1.30 -19.97 -0.46
C THR A 108 2.08 -18.67 -0.65
N GLU A 109 1.62 -17.78 -1.54
CA GLU A 109 2.35 -16.54 -1.89
C GLU A 109 2.53 -15.63 -0.67
N ILE A 110 1.43 -15.31 0.03
CA ILE A 110 1.50 -14.47 1.22
C ILE A 110 2.25 -15.14 2.37
N TYR A 111 2.13 -16.47 2.53
CA TYR A 111 2.89 -17.19 3.56
C TYR A 111 4.39 -17.04 3.34
N ARG A 112 4.87 -17.19 2.10
CA ARG A 112 6.27 -16.97 1.76
C ARG A 112 6.70 -15.53 1.99
N LYS A 113 5.83 -14.56 1.68
CA LYS A 113 6.11 -13.14 1.97
C LYS A 113 6.22 -12.84 3.45
N LEU A 114 5.30 -13.38 4.24
CA LEU A 114 5.32 -13.22 5.68
C LEU A 114 6.54 -13.90 6.31
N ARG A 115 7.03 -15.01 5.74
CA ARG A 115 8.31 -15.63 6.13
C ARG A 115 9.50 -14.71 5.85
N THR A 116 9.51 -13.95 4.76
CA THR A 116 10.53 -12.93 4.50
C THR A 116 10.46 -11.82 5.54
N VAL A 117 9.27 -11.30 5.83
CA VAL A 117 9.07 -10.26 6.88
C VAL A 117 9.50 -10.77 8.26
N LEU A 118 9.17 -12.01 8.63
CA LEU A 118 9.63 -12.63 9.88
C LEU A 118 11.16 -12.74 9.93
N HIS A 119 11.81 -13.01 8.80
CA HIS A 119 13.27 -13.02 8.72
C HIS A 119 13.86 -11.61 8.93
N GLU A 120 13.25 -10.58 8.33
CA GLU A 120 13.64 -9.19 8.54
C GLU A 120 13.45 -8.75 9.99
N ILE A 121 12.33 -9.10 10.64
CA ILE A 121 12.11 -8.81 12.06
C ILE A 121 13.18 -9.51 12.91
N ARG A 122 13.53 -10.76 12.61
CA ARG A 122 14.57 -11.50 13.32
C ARG A 122 15.96 -10.87 13.14
N LEU A 123 16.26 -10.35 11.96
CA LEU A 123 17.48 -9.55 11.72
C LEU A 123 17.43 -8.26 12.53
N GLY A 124 16.28 -7.58 12.57
CA GLY A 124 16.04 -6.39 13.39
C GLY A 124 16.32 -6.64 14.87
N VAL A 125 15.85 -7.76 15.44
CA VAL A 125 16.12 -8.16 16.84
C VAL A 125 17.63 -8.28 17.11
N ARG A 126 18.41 -8.76 16.15
CA ARG A 126 19.88 -8.88 16.30
C ARG A 126 20.59 -7.53 16.22
N LEU A 127 20.02 -6.56 15.49
CA LEU A 127 20.55 -5.22 15.32
C LEU A 127 20.06 -4.24 16.40
N CYS A 128 19.14 -4.66 17.27
CA CYS A 128 18.64 -3.84 18.40
C CYS A 128 19.71 -3.25 19.32
N PRO A 129 20.85 -3.92 19.62
CA PRO A 129 21.88 -3.33 20.48
C PRO A 129 22.45 -2.01 19.93
N ASP A 130 22.46 -1.87 18.59
CA ASP A 130 22.95 -0.67 17.90
C ASP A 130 21.82 0.38 17.74
N TRP A 131 20.59 0.07 18.17
CA TRP A 131 19.43 0.93 18.00
C TRP A 131 19.29 1.91 19.17
N THR A 132 19.51 3.19 18.90
CA THR A 132 19.44 4.26 19.90
C THR A 132 18.13 5.05 19.81
N VAL A 133 17.90 5.93 20.78
CA VAL A 133 16.70 6.80 20.82
C VAL A 133 16.60 7.70 19.59
N ASP A 134 17.74 8.12 19.04
CA ASP A 134 17.81 9.03 17.90
C ASP A 134 17.34 8.40 16.58
N ASN A 135 17.29 7.06 16.52
CA ASN A 135 16.77 6.33 15.36
C ASN A 135 15.23 6.36 15.31
N TYR A 136 14.57 6.68 16.42
CA TYR A 136 13.12 6.88 16.43
C TYR A 136 12.76 8.27 15.91
N PRO A 137 11.57 8.43 15.29
CA PRO A 137 11.02 9.74 15.01
C PRO A 137 10.99 10.62 16.27
N HIS A 138 11.24 11.92 16.10
CA HIS A 138 11.20 12.87 17.21
C HIS A 138 9.84 12.84 17.93
N LEU A 139 9.83 12.89 19.27
CA LEU A 139 8.60 12.80 20.08
C LEU A 139 7.58 13.88 19.74
N CYS A 140 8.04 15.10 19.60
CA CYS A 140 7.22 16.26 19.27
C CYS A 140 7.09 16.49 17.76
N SER A 141 7.31 15.46 16.93
CA SER A 141 6.98 15.54 15.51
C SER A 141 5.49 15.86 15.35
N PRO A 142 5.09 16.70 14.38
CA PRO A 142 3.69 17.01 14.15
C PRO A 142 2.91 15.73 13.83
N LEU A 143 1.65 15.68 14.26
CA LEU A 143 0.77 14.55 13.96
C LEU A 143 0.52 14.48 12.44
N SER A 144 0.92 13.37 11.83
CA SER A 144 0.59 13.08 10.44
C SER A 144 -0.70 12.27 10.36
N PRO A 145 -1.65 12.64 9.48
CA PRO A 145 -2.82 11.80 9.21
C PRO A 145 -2.46 10.50 8.46
N CYS A 146 -1.26 10.40 7.87
CA CYS A 146 -0.80 9.24 7.09
C CYS A 146 0.07 8.30 7.91
N VAL A 147 0.89 8.87 8.79
CA VAL A 147 1.84 8.13 9.61
C VAL A 147 1.42 8.27 11.07
N THR A 148 0.69 7.27 11.55
CA THR A 148 0.24 7.21 12.94
C THR A 148 1.38 6.72 13.83
N LEU A 149 1.94 7.67 14.57
CA LEU A 149 2.96 7.42 15.58
C LEU A 149 2.34 7.51 16.98
N GLN A 150 2.78 6.64 17.87
CA GLN A 150 2.31 6.53 19.24
C GLN A 150 3.49 6.63 20.19
N TRP A 151 3.36 7.49 21.21
CA TRP A 151 4.33 7.53 22.30
C TRP A 151 4.25 6.23 23.10
N THR A 152 5.38 5.55 23.22
CA THR A 152 5.53 4.22 23.81
C THR A 152 6.69 4.21 24.77
N TYR A 153 6.56 3.49 25.88
CA TYR A 153 7.70 3.19 26.74
C TYR A 153 8.50 2.00 26.19
N ARG A 154 9.73 2.26 25.78
CA ARG A 154 10.73 1.30 25.29
C ARG A 154 12.04 1.50 26.04
N ASP A 155 12.64 0.42 26.54
CA ASP A 155 13.93 0.46 27.22
C ASP A 155 13.98 1.53 28.35
N GLY A 156 12.87 1.70 29.06
CA GLY A 156 12.70 2.68 30.15
C GLY A 156 12.57 4.15 29.71
N ARG A 157 12.45 4.43 28.41
CA ARG A 157 12.30 5.79 27.83
C ARG A 157 11.05 5.90 26.97
N ILE A 158 10.52 7.11 26.82
CA ILE A 158 9.41 7.38 25.90
C ILE A 158 9.98 7.57 24.50
N VAL A 159 9.52 6.78 23.54
CA VAL A 159 9.89 6.87 22.12
C VAL A 159 8.64 6.98 21.26
N ASN A 160 8.78 7.61 20.08
CA ASN A 160 7.70 7.75 19.13
C ASN A 160 7.71 6.56 18.17
N LEU A 161 6.77 5.63 18.31
CA LEU A 161 6.76 4.36 17.58
C LEU A 161 5.61 4.30 16.55
N PRO A 162 5.85 3.83 15.32
CA PRO A 162 4.78 3.50 14.40
C PRO A 162 3.80 2.48 15.01
N TRP A 163 2.49 2.74 14.86
CA TRP A 163 1.45 1.89 15.46
C TRP A 163 1.56 0.40 15.06
N ALA A 164 2.09 0.11 13.86
CA ALA A 164 2.24 -1.26 13.35
C ALA A 164 3.26 -2.09 14.14
N LEU A 165 4.16 -1.44 14.89
CA LEU A 165 5.16 -2.08 15.74
C LEU A 165 4.71 -2.18 17.22
N LEU A 166 3.47 -1.79 17.52
CA LEU A 166 2.89 -1.95 18.85
C LEU A 166 2.56 -3.41 19.13
N VAL A 167 2.81 -3.83 20.37
CA VAL A 167 2.67 -5.20 20.83
C VAL A 167 1.85 -5.28 22.10
N ARG A 168 1.25 -6.44 22.36
CA ARG A 168 0.54 -6.73 23.60
C ARG A 168 1.48 -6.53 24.79
N GLY A 169 1.01 -5.78 25.79
CA GLY A 169 1.76 -5.43 26.99
C GLY A 169 2.59 -4.14 26.87
N ASP A 170 2.60 -3.49 25.70
CA ASP A 170 3.24 -2.19 25.56
C ASP A 170 2.52 -1.11 26.37
N HIS A 171 3.29 -0.27 27.04
CA HIS A 171 2.78 0.91 27.73
C HIS A 171 2.85 2.09 26.77
N ILE A 172 1.69 2.62 26.40
CA ILE A 172 1.53 3.79 25.53
C ILE A 172 1.11 5.01 26.35
N VAL A 173 1.55 6.18 25.91
CA VAL A 173 1.12 7.47 26.47
C VAL A 173 0.05 8.07 25.55
N MET A 174 -1.19 8.07 26.00
CA MET A 174 -2.32 8.67 25.31
C MET A 174 -2.44 10.14 25.69
N ARG A 175 -2.29 11.03 24.70
CA ARG A 175 -2.46 12.46 24.86
C ARG A 175 -3.91 12.90 24.60
N PRO A 176 -4.36 14.00 25.20
CA PRO A 176 -5.69 14.55 24.92
C PRO A 176 -5.87 14.82 23.40
N GLY A 177 -7.03 14.46 22.86
CA GLY A 177 -7.35 14.56 21.42
C GLY A 177 -6.80 13.42 20.56
N GLN A 178 -6.05 12.46 21.14
CA GLN A 178 -5.48 11.34 20.39
C GLN A 178 -6.44 10.15 20.34
N VAL A 179 -6.53 9.55 19.15
CA VAL A 179 -7.30 8.32 18.91
C VAL A 179 -6.52 7.11 19.39
N SER A 180 -7.18 6.20 20.10
CA SER A 180 -6.57 4.97 20.57
C SER A 180 -6.22 4.04 19.39
N PRO A 181 -4.95 3.56 19.29
CA PRO A 181 -4.50 2.73 18.16
C PRO A 181 -5.06 1.29 18.20
N GLY A 182 -5.62 0.87 19.33
CA GLY A 182 -6.13 -0.48 19.54
C GLY A 182 -6.83 -0.60 20.89
N THR A 183 -7.21 -1.81 21.30
CA THR A 183 -7.81 -2.01 22.62
C THR A 183 -6.75 -1.82 23.71
N CYS A 184 -6.93 -0.80 24.56
CA CYS A 184 -5.97 -0.41 25.59
C CYS A 184 -6.65 -0.20 26.94
N ARG A 185 -5.92 -0.45 28.03
CA ARG A 185 -6.40 -0.28 29.40
C ARG A 185 -5.49 0.66 30.18
N GLU A 186 -6.08 1.62 30.88
CA GLU A 186 -5.36 2.54 31.76
C GLU A 186 -4.59 1.79 32.86
N VAL A 187 -3.31 2.17 33.05
CA VAL A 187 -2.41 1.63 34.07
C VAL A 187 -2.35 2.60 35.25
N GLY A 188 -2.53 2.11 36.48
CA GLY A 188 -2.40 2.91 37.70
C GLY A 188 -3.55 3.89 38.02
N GLY A 189 -4.61 3.92 37.20
CA GLY A 189 -5.73 4.84 37.35
C GLY A 189 -7.11 4.18 37.57
N ARG A 190 -8.18 4.79 37.05
CA ARG A 190 -9.58 4.35 37.26
C ARG A 190 -9.97 3.09 36.46
N GLY A 191 -9.01 2.46 35.79
CA GLY A 191 -9.22 1.26 34.97
C GLY A 191 -10.04 1.52 33.71
N ARG A 192 -9.97 2.74 33.14
CA ARG A 192 -10.63 3.06 31.87
C ARG A 192 -10.12 2.13 30.77
N ARG A 193 -11.03 1.65 29.93
CA ARG A 193 -10.72 0.88 28.73
C ARG A 193 -11.09 1.68 27.51
N PHE A 194 -10.20 1.72 26.55
CA PHE A 194 -10.40 2.35 25.25
C PHE A 194 -10.48 1.27 24.19
N LYS A 195 -11.49 1.35 23.32
CA LYS A 195 -11.55 0.56 22.09
C LYS A 195 -10.79 1.27 20.96
N CYS A 196 -10.42 0.50 19.95
CA CYS A 196 -9.85 1.05 18.72
C CYS A 196 -10.78 2.14 18.15
N GLY A 197 -10.23 3.33 17.88
CA GLY A 197 -10.99 4.46 17.35
C GLY A 197 -11.61 5.40 18.39
N GLU A 198 -11.54 5.06 19.69
CA GLU A 198 -12.00 5.98 20.74
C GLU A 198 -10.94 7.05 21.04
N THR A 199 -11.35 8.31 21.16
CA THR A 199 -10.46 9.43 21.43
C THR A 199 -10.37 9.70 22.93
N TYR A 200 -9.17 9.91 23.44
CA TYR A 200 -9.00 10.41 24.80
C TYR A 200 -9.27 11.91 24.84
N GLY A 201 -10.34 12.31 25.51
CA GLY A 201 -10.73 13.70 25.65
C GLY A 201 -11.71 13.88 26.80
N LEU A 202 -12.24 15.10 26.93
CA LEU A 202 -13.36 15.36 27.84
C LEU A 202 -14.58 14.60 27.31
N GLN A 203 -15.24 13.84 28.17
CA GLN A 203 -16.38 13.00 27.75
C GLN A 203 -17.71 13.78 27.67
N GLN A 204 -17.74 15.04 28.12
CA GLN A 204 -18.94 15.86 28.12
C GLN A 204 -18.68 17.18 27.37
N PRO A 205 -19.54 17.55 26.40
CA PRO A 205 -19.53 18.90 25.85
C PRO A 205 -19.79 19.86 26.99
N THR A 206 -18.83 20.74 27.27
CA THR A 206 -18.99 21.76 28.30
C THR A 206 -19.60 22.98 27.63
N GLU A 207 -20.63 23.59 28.23
CA GLU A 207 -21.14 24.88 27.75
C GLU A 207 -20.00 25.90 27.67
N PRO A 208 -19.98 26.76 26.62
CA PRO A 208 -18.94 27.75 26.46
C PRO A 208 -18.91 28.67 27.69
N PRO A 209 -17.75 28.84 28.35
CA PRO A 209 -17.68 29.62 29.57
C PRO A 209 -17.94 31.10 29.24
N VAL A 210 -18.87 31.72 29.97
CA VAL A 210 -19.26 33.15 29.82
C VAL A 210 -18.10 34.11 30.10
N LYS A 211 -17.03 33.65 30.75
CA LYS A 211 -15.81 34.41 31.05
C LYS A 211 -14.56 33.56 30.76
N PRO A 212 -13.41 34.16 30.44
CA PRO A 212 -12.16 33.43 30.30
C PRO A 212 -11.79 32.78 31.63
N ILE A 213 -11.79 31.44 31.66
CA ILE A 213 -11.43 30.64 32.83
C ILE A 213 -10.13 29.91 32.50
N ALA A 214 -9.13 30.06 33.38
CA ALA A 214 -7.92 29.26 33.28
C ALA A 214 -8.25 27.77 33.47
N ARG A 215 -8.01 26.96 32.44
CA ARG A 215 -8.12 25.49 32.52
C ARG A 215 -6.73 24.88 32.54
N SER A 216 -6.52 23.93 33.44
CA SER A 216 -5.34 23.07 33.39
C SER A 216 -5.48 22.09 32.22
N PRO A 217 -4.44 21.91 31.39
CA PRO A 217 -4.46 20.91 30.33
C PRO A 217 -4.65 19.52 30.92
N LEU A 218 -5.46 18.69 30.26
CA LEU A 218 -5.67 17.30 30.65
C LEU A 218 -4.31 16.58 30.75
N PRO A 219 -4.09 15.75 31.78
CA PRO A 219 -2.86 15.01 31.93
C PRO A 219 -2.79 13.89 30.89
N ASP A 220 -1.56 13.52 30.54
CA ASP A 220 -1.28 12.37 29.70
C ASP A 220 -1.66 11.09 30.45
N LEU A 221 -2.24 10.14 29.72
CA LEU A 221 -2.73 8.88 30.28
C LEU A 221 -1.83 7.73 29.86
N VAL A 222 -1.34 6.93 30.81
CA VAL A 222 -0.58 5.72 30.49
C VAL A 222 -1.55 4.54 30.36
N CYS A 223 -1.54 3.90 29.20
CA CYS A 223 -2.38 2.75 28.90
C CYS A 223 -1.53 1.56 28.46
N ALA A 224 -1.88 0.36 28.89
CA ALA A 224 -1.32 -0.89 28.41
C ALA A 224 -2.13 -1.40 27.22
N VAL A 225 -1.44 -1.78 26.14
CA VAL A 225 -2.04 -2.37 24.94
C VAL A 225 -2.42 -3.82 25.22
N GLU A 226 -3.69 -4.17 25.07
CA GLU A 226 -4.17 -5.53 25.36
C GLU A 226 -3.91 -6.53 24.22
N ALA A 227 -3.95 -6.03 22.98
CA ALA A 227 -3.73 -6.82 21.77
C ALA A 227 -2.89 -6.07 20.74
N THR A 228 -2.00 -6.78 20.06
CA THR A 228 -1.23 -6.31 18.89
C THR A 228 -2.17 -5.83 17.77
N PRO A 229 -2.21 -4.53 17.43
CA PRO A 229 -3.15 -4.00 16.45
C PRO A 229 -2.87 -4.51 15.02
N TYR A 230 -1.61 -4.74 14.67
CA TYR A 230 -1.22 -5.21 13.33
C TYR A 230 -1.80 -6.60 12.99
N LEU A 231 -1.98 -7.47 13.99
CA LEU A 231 -2.47 -8.84 13.78
C LEU A 231 -3.88 -8.88 13.20
N ASP A 232 -4.76 -7.94 13.52
CA ASP A 232 -6.12 -7.92 12.99
C ASP A 232 -6.14 -7.62 11.49
N ILE A 233 -5.25 -6.74 11.03
CA ILE A 233 -5.06 -6.44 9.61
C ILE A 233 -4.41 -7.62 8.90
N LEU A 234 -3.40 -8.23 9.52
CA LEU A 234 -2.76 -9.42 8.99
C LEU A 234 -3.74 -10.58 8.84
N ARG A 235 -4.58 -10.84 9.84
CA ARG A 235 -5.64 -11.87 9.79
C ARG A 235 -6.59 -11.63 8.63
N LYS A 236 -7.14 -10.41 8.53
CA LYS A 236 -8.02 -10.03 7.40
C LYS A 236 -7.32 -10.22 6.05
N SER A 237 -6.03 -9.89 5.96
CA SER A 237 -5.27 -10.09 4.72
C SER A 237 -5.09 -11.58 4.39
N LEU A 238 -4.80 -12.44 5.37
CA LEU A 238 -4.62 -13.88 5.20
C LEU A 238 -5.93 -14.61 4.87
N ASP A 239 -7.07 -14.10 5.35
CA ASP A 239 -8.39 -14.65 5.05
C ASP A 239 -8.86 -14.22 3.64
N CYS A 240 -8.73 -12.93 3.30
CA CYS A 240 -9.34 -12.37 2.08
C CYS A 240 -8.42 -12.31 0.85
N PHE A 241 -7.13 -12.64 0.93
CA PHE A 241 -6.22 -12.38 -0.21
C PHE A 241 -6.53 -13.16 -1.49
N LEU A 242 -7.18 -14.32 -1.37
CA LEU A 242 -7.63 -15.14 -2.49
C LEU A 242 -8.97 -14.66 -3.06
N ASP A 243 -9.76 -13.93 -2.28
CA ASP A 243 -11.09 -13.44 -2.62
C ASP A 243 -11.01 -12.14 -3.45
N ARG A 244 -10.25 -12.21 -4.55
CA ARG A 244 -10.10 -11.10 -5.49
C ARG A 244 -11.01 -11.30 -6.69
N PRO A 245 -11.62 -10.22 -7.21
CA PRO A 245 -12.41 -10.31 -8.43
C PRO A 245 -11.52 -10.74 -9.60
N LYS A 246 -12.14 -11.46 -10.55
CA LYS A 246 -11.45 -11.95 -11.75
C LYS A 246 -11.09 -10.78 -12.65
N THR A 247 -9.82 -10.67 -13.02
CA THR A 247 -9.35 -9.71 -14.04
C THR A 247 -10.06 -9.93 -15.38
N ILE A 248 -10.28 -8.85 -16.14
CA ILE A 248 -10.92 -8.87 -17.47
C ILE A 248 -10.25 -9.89 -18.41
N ILE A 249 -8.91 -9.93 -18.42
CA ILE A 249 -8.13 -10.84 -19.26
C ILE A 249 -8.44 -12.32 -18.93
N ASN A 250 -8.51 -12.69 -17.65
CA ASN A 250 -8.89 -14.04 -17.26
C ASN A 250 -10.37 -14.36 -17.56
N GLN A 251 -11.27 -13.37 -17.50
CA GLN A 251 -12.67 -13.56 -17.92
C GLN A 251 -12.78 -13.82 -19.42
N GLN A 252 -12.09 -13.03 -20.25
CA GLN A 252 -12.03 -13.22 -21.69
C GLN A 252 -11.43 -14.59 -22.06
N ARG A 253 -10.36 -15.01 -21.36
CA ARG A 253 -9.80 -16.36 -21.49
C ARG A 253 -10.83 -17.44 -21.16
N GLU A 254 -11.56 -17.32 -20.05
CA GLU A 254 -12.59 -18.30 -19.66
C GLU A 254 -13.67 -18.41 -20.75
N LEU A 255 -14.15 -17.28 -21.28
CA LEU A 255 -15.16 -17.25 -22.33
C LEU A 255 -14.65 -17.86 -23.65
N LEU A 256 -13.51 -17.37 -24.16
CA LEU A 256 -13.00 -17.75 -25.48
C LEU A 256 -12.46 -19.19 -25.47
N VAL A 257 -11.57 -19.49 -24.53
CA VAL A 257 -10.86 -20.77 -24.52
C VAL A 257 -11.72 -21.86 -23.88
N SER A 258 -12.29 -21.60 -22.70
CA SER A 258 -13.00 -22.66 -21.96
C SER A 258 -14.44 -22.87 -22.41
N ARG A 259 -15.17 -21.81 -22.80
CA ARG A 259 -16.55 -21.97 -23.27
C ARG A 259 -16.62 -22.14 -24.77
N CYS A 260 -16.13 -21.18 -25.55
CA CYS A 260 -16.27 -21.18 -27.01
C CYS A 260 -15.47 -22.31 -27.66
N LEU A 261 -14.15 -22.34 -27.47
CA LEU A 261 -13.30 -23.33 -28.13
C LEU A 261 -13.52 -24.74 -27.57
N GLN A 262 -13.44 -24.89 -26.24
CA GLN A 262 -13.44 -26.21 -25.61
C GLN A 262 -14.82 -26.84 -25.47
N ARG A 263 -15.89 -26.11 -25.13
CA ARG A 263 -17.21 -26.75 -24.96
C ARG A 263 -17.99 -26.78 -26.28
N TRP A 264 -18.13 -25.62 -26.93
CA TRP A 264 -18.89 -25.51 -28.17
C TRP A 264 -18.11 -26.06 -29.38
N GLY A 265 -16.87 -25.63 -29.56
CA GLY A 265 -16.02 -26.09 -30.67
C GLY A 265 -15.78 -27.60 -30.66
N PHE A 266 -15.44 -28.15 -29.48
CA PHE A 266 -15.29 -29.61 -29.31
C PHE A 266 -16.59 -30.36 -29.64
N GLY A 267 -17.72 -29.92 -29.08
CA GLY A 267 -19.02 -30.57 -29.31
C GLY A 267 -19.43 -30.54 -30.79
N LEU A 268 -19.23 -29.41 -31.46
CA LEU A 268 -19.54 -29.24 -32.88
C LEU A 268 -18.67 -30.12 -33.78
N ILE A 269 -17.35 -30.14 -33.54
CA ILE A 269 -16.41 -30.92 -34.36
C ILE A 269 -16.61 -32.43 -34.13
N LEU A 270 -16.89 -32.84 -32.89
CA LEU A 270 -17.24 -34.23 -32.61
C LEU A 270 -18.55 -34.63 -33.29
N PHE A 271 -19.58 -33.76 -33.24
CA PHE A 271 -20.84 -34.00 -33.94
C PHE A 271 -20.67 -34.11 -35.45
N LEU A 272 -19.90 -33.20 -36.07
CA LEU A 272 -19.63 -33.20 -37.50
C LEU A 272 -18.90 -34.47 -37.94
N THR A 273 -17.84 -34.84 -37.23
CA THR A 273 -17.00 -36.01 -37.57
C THR A 273 -17.74 -37.33 -37.38
N VAL A 274 -18.56 -37.46 -36.34
CA VAL A 274 -19.43 -38.62 -36.16
C VAL A 274 -20.51 -38.68 -37.23
N SER A 275 -21.15 -37.55 -37.58
CA SER A 275 -22.17 -37.49 -38.63
C SER A 275 -21.61 -37.91 -40.00
N ILE A 276 -20.41 -37.43 -40.36
CA ILE A 276 -19.71 -37.84 -41.58
C ILE A 276 -19.33 -39.32 -41.51
N GLY A 277 -18.92 -39.82 -40.34
CA GLY A 277 -18.64 -41.24 -40.11
C GLY A 277 -19.87 -42.14 -40.32
N ILE A 278 -21.03 -41.73 -39.82
CA ILE A 278 -22.31 -42.43 -40.03
C ILE A 278 -22.69 -42.41 -41.50
N LEU A 279 -22.62 -41.25 -42.17
CA LEU A 279 -22.95 -41.12 -43.59
C LEU A 279 -22.05 -42.00 -44.47
N ARG A 280 -20.76 -42.10 -44.12
CA ARG A 280 -19.80 -43.01 -44.75
C ARG A 280 -20.15 -44.47 -44.53
N ASN A 281 -20.63 -44.84 -43.34
CA ASN A 281 -21.04 -46.22 -43.03
C ASN A 281 -22.34 -46.62 -43.75
N VAL A 282 -23.26 -45.67 -43.95
CA VAL A 282 -24.54 -45.88 -44.67
C VAL A 282 -24.34 -45.89 -46.21
N GLY A 283 -23.15 -45.54 -46.71
CA GLY A 283 -22.81 -45.66 -48.14
C GLY A 283 -23.29 -44.50 -49.02
N LEU A 284 -23.69 -43.37 -48.42
CA LEU A 284 -24.16 -42.18 -49.14
C LEU A 284 -23.03 -41.26 -49.65
N TYR A 285 -21.78 -41.56 -49.32
CA TYR A 285 -20.61 -40.75 -49.70
C TYR A 285 -19.76 -41.50 -50.73
N LEU A 286 -19.64 -40.91 -51.94
CA LEU A 286 -18.93 -41.33 -53.17
C LEU A 286 -18.46 -42.79 -53.26
N GLN A 287 -18.84 -43.47 -54.35
CA GLN A 287 -18.54 -44.83 -54.83
C GLN A 287 -17.05 -45.30 -54.79
N GLY A 288 -16.34 -45.12 -53.69
CA GLY A 288 -14.95 -45.51 -53.47
C GLY A 288 -14.88 -46.63 -52.42
N LYS A 289 -14.75 -47.87 -52.88
CA LYS A 289 -14.51 -49.05 -52.04
C LYS A 289 -13.09 -48.98 -51.42
N LEU A 290 -12.92 -48.33 -50.27
CA LEU A 290 -11.81 -48.62 -49.37
C LEU A 290 -12.32 -49.48 -48.20
N PRO A 291 -11.58 -50.51 -47.74
CA PRO A 291 -11.96 -51.29 -46.56
C PRO A 291 -12.05 -50.37 -45.34
N THR A 292 -13.26 -50.17 -44.82
CA THR A 292 -13.54 -49.27 -43.71
C THR A 292 -13.42 -50.01 -42.38
N ASN A 293 -12.23 -49.96 -41.77
CA ASN A 293 -12.11 -50.31 -40.36
C ASN A 293 -12.95 -49.33 -39.52
N TRP A 294 -14.01 -49.80 -38.87
CA TRP A 294 -14.91 -48.97 -38.04
C TRP A 294 -14.15 -48.20 -36.97
N MET A 295 -13.09 -48.79 -36.43
CA MET A 295 -12.19 -48.16 -35.47
C MET A 295 -11.51 -46.90 -36.04
N ASN A 296 -11.10 -46.92 -37.30
CA ASN A 296 -10.49 -45.73 -37.91
C ASN A 296 -11.54 -44.64 -38.20
N VAL A 297 -12.75 -45.03 -38.59
CA VAL A 297 -13.82 -44.08 -38.94
C VAL A 297 -14.41 -43.40 -37.69
N PHE A 298 -14.66 -44.15 -36.62
CA PHE A 298 -15.34 -43.64 -35.42
C PHE A 298 -14.41 -43.26 -34.26
N LEU A 299 -13.18 -43.79 -34.20
CA LEU A 299 -12.22 -43.43 -33.14
C LEU A 299 -11.10 -42.53 -33.66
N LEU A 300 -10.39 -42.94 -34.72
CA LEU A 300 -9.22 -42.20 -35.21
C LEU A 300 -9.57 -40.85 -35.85
N ASN A 301 -10.59 -40.80 -36.71
CA ASN A 301 -10.96 -39.55 -37.38
C ASN A 301 -11.49 -38.48 -36.41
N PRO A 302 -12.40 -38.79 -35.45
CA PRO A 302 -12.82 -37.77 -34.48
C PRO A 302 -11.70 -37.33 -33.56
N THR A 303 -10.82 -38.23 -33.13
CA THR A 303 -9.66 -37.84 -32.29
C THR A 303 -8.68 -36.95 -33.03
N ALA A 304 -8.36 -37.26 -34.29
CA ALA A 304 -7.50 -36.41 -35.11
C ALA A 304 -8.10 -35.01 -35.34
N ALA A 305 -9.42 -34.91 -35.51
CA ALA A 305 -10.11 -33.63 -35.69
C ALA A 305 -10.20 -32.80 -34.40
N VAL A 306 -10.30 -33.46 -33.25
CA VAL A 306 -10.43 -32.83 -31.93
C VAL A 306 -9.08 -32.42 -31.34
N LEU A 307 -8.00 -33.15 -31.67
CA LEU A 307 -6.67 -32.94 -31.12
C LEU A 307 -6.17 -31.47 -31.19
N PRO A 308 -6.36 -30.72 -32.29
CA PRO A 308 -5.93 -29.32 -32.37
C PRO A 308 -6.69 -28.36 -31.44
N LEU A 309 -7.89 -28.72 -30.98
CA LEU A 309 -8.71 -27.91 -30.07
C LEU A 309 -8.27 -28.06 -28.61
N LEU A 310 -7.48 -29.09 -28.29
CA LEU A 310 -7.05 -29.34 -26.92
C LEU A 310 -5.96 -28.33 -26.52
N PRO A 311 -6.13 -27.59 -25.41
CA PRO A 311 -5.19 -26.58 -24.94
C PRO A 311 -3.97 -27.22 -24.25
N LEU A 312 -3.21 -28.09 -24.91
CA LEU A 312 -2.09 -28.76 -24.25
C LEU A 312 -0.92 -27.80 -23.98
N VAL A 313 -0.55 -26.97 -24.96
CA VAL A 313 0.57 -26.02 -24.79
C VAL A 313 0.12 -24.69 -24.17
N PHE A 314 -1.17 -24.34 -24.31
CA PHE A 314 -1.70 -23.04 -23.90
C PHE A 314 -1.48 -22.72 -22.41
N PRO A 315 -1.73 -23.61 -21.43
CA PRO A 315 -1.43 -23.36 -20.02
C PRO A 315 0.05 -23.05 -19.75
N LEU A 316 0.97 -23.74 -20.43
CA LEU A 316 2.41 -23.52 -20.28
C LEU A 316 2.78 -22.10 -20.75
N LEU A 317 2.32 -21.75 -21.95
CA LEU A 317 2.55 -20.43 -22.55
C LEU A 317 1.90 -19.32 -21.72
N TRP A 318 0.66 -19.53 -21.25
CA TRP A 318 -0.09 -18.58 -20.44
C TRP A 318 0.65 -18.25 -19.15
N VAL A 319 1.14 -19.27 -18.43
CA VAL A 319 1.91 -19.05 -17.20
C VAL A 319 3.24 -18.37 -17.53
N ALA A 320 3.95 -18.81 -18.57
CA ALA A 320 5.23 -18.21 -18.97
C ALA A 320 5.12 -16.72 -19.31
N ILE A 321 4.10 -16.32 -20.08
CA ILE A 321 3.84 -14.92 -20.46
C ILE A 321 3.50 -14.06 -19.25
N ASN A 322 2.62 -14.55 -18.35
CA ASN A 322 2.27 -13.80 -17.16
C ASN A 322 3.47 -13.61 -16.22
N LEU A 323 4.28 -14.65 -16.01
CA LEU A 323 5.51 -14.55 -15.23
C LEU A 323 6.52 -13.61 -15.90
N TRP A 324 6.59 -13.59 -17.23
CA TRP A 324 7.44 -12.67 -17.97
C TRP A 324 7.01 -11.21 -17.80
N GLY A 325 5.69 -10.96 -17.86
CA GLY A 325 5.12 -9.64 -17.56
C GLY A 325 5.47 -9.17 -16.16
N VAL A 326 5.35 -10.05 -15.16
CA VAL A 326 5.70 -9.73 -13.77
C VAL A 326 7.20 -9.48 -13.65
N ALA A 327 8.05 -10.31 -14.27
CA ALA A 327 9.49 -10.11 -14.27
C ALA A 327 9.90 -8.73 -14.83
N ARG A 328 9.24 -8.28 -15.91
CA ARG A 328 9.46 -6.94 -16.48
C ARG A 328 9.08 -5.84 -15.49
N LEU A 329 7.96 -6.00 -14.79
CA LEU A 329 7.53 -5.04 -13.77
C LEU A 329 8.47 -5.02 -12.56
N GLU A 330 8.91 -6.18 -12.06
CA GLU A 330 9.89 -6.26 -10.97
C GLU A 330 11.22 -5.61 -11.38
N THR A 331 11.69 -5.86 -12.60
CA THR A 331 12.91 -5.19 -13.09
C THR A 331 12.75 -3.69 -13.14
N LEU A 332 11.60 -3.19 -13.57
CA LEU A 332 11.33 -1.75 -13.65
C LEU A 332 11.38 -1.11 -12.26
N LEU A 333 10.77 -1.76 -11.26
CA LEU A 333 10.73 -1.28 -9.87
C LEU A 333 12.08 -1.40 -9.15
N SER A 334 12.92 -2.35 -9.56
CA SER A 334 14.27 -2.52 -9.00
C SER A 334 15.25 -1.44 -9.45
N ILE A 335 14.94 -0.66 -10.48
CA ILE A 335 15.79 0.43 -10.96
C ILE A 335 15.70 1.58 -9.95
N PRO A 336 16.83 2.08 -9.41
CA PRO A 336 16.80 3.18 -8.46
C PRO A 336 16.09 4.40 -9.04
N GLN A 337 15.15 4.99 -8.28
CA GLN A 337 14.41 6.15 -8.75
C GLN A 337 15.32 7.35 -9.08
N ALA A 338 16.50 7.45 -8.47
CA ALA A 338 17.51 8.45 -8.82
C ALA A 338 18.02 8.32 -10.27
N VAL A 339 18.16 7.09 -10.77
CA VAL A 339 18.56 6.81 -12.16
C VAL A 339 17.43 7.15 -13.13
N MET A 340 16.19 6.82 -12.76
CA MET A 340 15.00 7.20 -13.55
C MET A 340 14.82 8.73 -13.61
N ARG A 341 15.02 9.42 -12.48
CA ARG A 341 14.94 10.89 -12.41
C ARG A 341 16.08 11.58 -13.15
N ALA A 342 17.30 11.03 -13.12
CA ALA A 342 18.43 11.57 -13.89
C ALA A 342 18.22 11.42 -15.41
N GLN A 343 17.49 10.38 -15.86
CA GLN A 343 17.06 10.26 -17.25
C GLN A 343 15.92 11.25 -17.57
N ALA A 344 14.95 11.41 -16.67
CA ALA A 344 13.85 12.36 -16.84
C ALA A 344 14.33 13.83 -16.87
N GLN A 345 15.29 14.21 -16.02
CA GLN A 345 15.87 15.57 -16.04
C GLN A 345 16.60 15.90 -17.35
N LYS A 346 17.18 14.89 -18.02
CA LYS A 346 17.78 15.10 -19.34
C LYS A 346 16.72 15.37 -20.41
N SER A 347 15.59 14.66 -20.37
CA SER A 347 14.50 14.86 -21.33
C SER A 347 13.72 16.17 -21.06
N PHE A 348 13.54 16.57 -19.80
CA PHE A 348 12.89 17.84 -19.44
C PHE A 348 13.64 19.09 -19.93
N ALA A 349 14.95 18.99 -20.14
CA ALA A 349 15.74 20.09 -20.69
C ALA A 349 15.63 20.19 -22.23
N GLU A 350 15.18 19.12 -22.91
CA GLU A 350 15.10 19.06 -24.36
C GLU A 350 13.69 19.35 -24.92
N ASP A 351 12.61 19.04 -24.18
CA ASP A 351 11.22 19.24 -24.65
C ASP A 351 10.37 20.07 -23.68
N LEU A 352 10.27 21.38 -23.95
CA LEU A 352 9.48 22.33 -23.14
C LEU A 352 7.97 22.32 -23.49
N ASP A 353 7.57 21.72 -24.62
CA ASP A 353 6.21 21.81 -25.16
C ASP A 353 5.30 20.62 -24.81
N THR A 354 5.84 19.53 -24.25
CA THR A 354 5.04 18.39 -23.74
C THR A 354 5.67 17.81 -22.46
N PRO A 355 5.08 18.03 -21.25
CA PRO A 355 5.62 17.50 -20.01
C PRO A 355 5.22 16.03 -19.81
N THR A 356 5.53 15.18 -20.79
CA THR A 356 5.43 13.73 -20.66
C THR A 356 6.85 13.20 -20.62
N CYS A 357 7.28 12.67 -19.46
CA CYS A 357 8.46 11.81 -19.43
C CYS A 357 8.29 10.74 -20.52
N ASP A 358 9.14 10.76 -21.54
CA ASP A 358 9.21 9.72 -22.57
C ASP A 358 9.71 8.40 -21.96
N LEU A 359 8.80 7.74 -21.24
CA LEU A 359 9.00 6.42 -20.65
C LEU A 359 9.08 5.32 -21.72
N ASP A 360 8.82 5.67 -22.98
CA ASP A 360 8.79 4.78 -24.15
C ASP A 360 10.16 4.20 -24.52
N HIS A 361 11.25 4.69 -23.93
CA HIS A 361 12.61 4.25 -24.25
C HIS A 361 13.40 3.62 -23.09
N VAL A 362 12.74 3.23 -21.99
CA VAL A 362 13.41 2.46 -20.93
C VAL A 362 13.72 1.04 -21.42
N LYS A 363 14.88 0.87 -22.07
CA LYS A 363 15.41 -0.42 -22.49
C LYS A 363 15.82 -1.24 -21.27
N LEU A 364 14.92 -2.13 -20.85
CA LEU A 364 15.17 -3.04 -19.73
C LEU A 364 16.28 -4.06 -20.10
N PRO A 365 17.27 -4.29 -19.22
CA PRO A 365 18.32 -5.28 -19.47
C PRO A 365 17.74 -6.69 -19.52
N ARG A 366 17.77 -7.33 -20.70
CA ARG A 366 17.19 -8.66 -20.94
C ARG A 366 17.73 -9.75 -20.01
N ARG A 367 19.00 -9.67 -19.63
CA ARG A 367 19.64 -10.61 -18.69
C ARG A 367 18.99 -10.55 -17.31
N THR A 368 18.72 -9.33 -16.83
CA THR A 368 18.08 -9.11 -15.54
C THR A 368 16.61 -9.55 -15.57
N VAL A 369 15.89 -9.25 -16.65
CA VAL A 369 14.50 -9.74 -16.84
C VAL A 369 14.46 -11.26 -16.81
N PHE A 370 15.39 -11.93 -17.50
CA PHE A 370 15.47 -13.39 -17.48
C PHE A 370 15.81 -13.95 -16.09
N PHE A 371 16.70 -13.29 -15.35
CA PHE A 371 17.04 -13.66 -13.98
C PHE A 371 15.81 -13.60 -13.06
N TYR A 372 15.06 -12.49 -13.07
CA TYR A 372 13.82 -12.37 -12.29
C TYR A 372 12.74 -13.34 -12.77
N TRP A 373 12.60 -13.57 -14.08
CA TRP A 373 11.68 -14.57 -14.61
C TRP A 373 11.98 -15.98 -14.09
N TRP A 374 13.27 -16.35 -14.02
CA TRP A 374 13.70 -17.62 -13.45
C TRP A 374 13.47 -17.71 -11.94
N GLN A 375 13.68 -16.62 -11.20
CA GLN A 375 13.36 -16.54 -9.78
C GLN A 375 11.86 -16.66 -9.50
N LEU A 376 11.04 -16.00 -10.32
CA LEU A 376 9.59 -16.09 -10.28
C LEU A 376 9.14 -17.52 -10.56
N LEU A 377 9.73 -18.20 -11.54
CA LEU A 377 9.47 -19.62 -11.79
C LEU A 377 9.77 -20.48 -10.54
N LYS A 378 10.86 -20.20 -9.81
CA LYS A 378 11.20 -20.85 -8.54
C LYS A 378 10.27 -20.48 -7.37
N GLY A 379 9.38 -19.51 -7.54
CA GLY A 379 8.44 -19.07 -6.51
C GLY A 379 8.97 -17.96 -5.59
N ARG A 380 10.04 -17.28 -5.95
CA ARG A 380 10.48 -16.04 -5.30
C ARG A 380 9.90 -14.87 -6.07
N SER A 381 9.20 -13.97 -5.39
CA SER A 381 8.55 -12.82 -6.00
C SER A 381 8.63 -11.69 -5.01
N GLU A 382 8.98 -10.48 -5.44
CA GLU A 382 8.88 -9.29 -4.60
C GLU A 382 7.47 -8.72 -4.60
N LEU A 383 6.77 -8.83 -5.73
CA LEU A 383 5.40 -8.41 -5.89
C LEU A 383 4.39 -9.56 -5.66
N LEU A 384 3.11 -9.21 -5.51
CA LEU A 384 1.98 -10.15 -5.46
C LEU A 384 1.51 -10.53 -6.88
N GLY A 385 2.42 -11.10 -7.67
CA GLY A 385 2.19 -11.38 -9.09
C GLY A 385 1.10 -12.42 -9.35
N ARG A 386 0.94 -13.42 -8.47
CA ARG A 386 0.04 -14.58 -8.72
C ARG A 386 -1.34 -14.40 -8.15
N SER A 387 -1.46 -13.83 -6.96
CA SER A 387 -2.75 -13.60 -6.31
C SER A 387 -3.47 -12.38 -6.89
N ALA A 388 -2.73 -11.28 -7.12
CA ALA A 388 -3.32 -10.02 -7.56
C ALA A 388 -3.24 -9.79 -9.08
N SER A 389 -2.45 -10.59 -9.82
CA SER A 389 -2.27 -10.44 -11.27
C SER A 389 -1.95 -9.00 -11.68
N VAL A 390 -1.03 -8.36 -10.94
CA VAL A 390 -0.78 -6.90 -10.99
C VAL A 390 -0.59 -6.38 -12.41
N VAL A 391 0.12 -7.12 -13.25
CA VAL A 391 0.39 -6.73 -14.65
C VAL A 391 -0.89 -6.64 -15.47
N GLN A 392 -1.80 -7.60 -15.31
CA GLN A 392 -3.09 -7.59 -16.01
C GLN A 392 -3.97 -6.45 -15.52
N VAL A 393 -4.02 -6.24 -14.20
CA VAL A 393 -4.81 -5.15 -13.60
C VAL A 393 -4.31 -3.80 -14.08
N LEU A 394 -2.99 -3.56 -14.00
CA LEU A 394 -2.38 -2.30 -14.43
C LEU A 394 -2.52 -2.07 -15.95
N GLY A 395 -2.48 -3.14 -16.75
CA GLY A 395 -2.71 -3.05 -18.20
C GLY A 395 -4.17 -2.79 -18.59
N THR A 396 -5.13 -2.98 -17.68
CA THR A 396 -6.57 -2.75 -17.92
C THR A 396 -7.14 -1.60 -17.10
N ILE A 397 -6.30 -0.85 -16.40
CA ILE A 397 -6.77 0.23 -15.54
C ILE A 397 -7.31 1.37 -16.41
N THR A 398 -8.55 1.78 -16.16
CA THR A 398 -9.19 2.93 -16.82
C THR A 398 -9.39 4.11 -15.87
N ALA A 399 -9.46 3.82 -14.57
CA ALA A 399 -9.57 4.82 -13.51
C ALA A 399 -8.63 4.44 -12.36
N LEU A 400 -7.87 5.43 -11.89
CA LEU A 400 -7.04 5.33 -10.69
C LEU A 400 -7.75 6.05 -9.55
N CYS A 401 -8.20 5.32 -8.53
CA CYS A 401 -8.77 5.90 -7.32
C CYS A 401 -7.76 5.82 -6.18
N CYS A 402 -7.27 6.98 -5.74
CA CYS A 402 -6.45 7.08 -4.54
C CYS A 402 -7.37 7.22 -3.33
N VAL A 403 -7.51 6.14 -2.55
CA VAL A 403 -8.32 6.13 -1.32
C VAL A 403 -7.77 7.13 -0.31
N ASP A 404 -6.44 7.21 -0.20
CA ASP A 404 -5.76 8.20 0.61
C ASP A 404 -5.17 9.31 -0.28
N LYS A 405 -5.64 10.54 -0.09
CA LYS A 405 -5.04 11.72 -0.75
C LYS A 405 -3.64 11.99 -0.18
N LYS A 406 -3.54 11.93 1.15
CA LYS A 406 -2.35 12.36 1.88
C LYS A 406 -1.32 11.23 1.89
N GLY A 407 -0.06 11.53 1.58
CA GLY A 407 1.03 10.57 1.47
C GLY A 407 1.14 9.85 0.12
N ILE A 408 0.06 9.83 -0.69
CA ILE A 408 0.05 9.25 -2.05
C ILE A 408 0.06 10.36 -3.11
N LEU A 409 -0.91 11.28 -3.06
CA LEU A 409 -1.02 12.41 -3.99
C LEU A 409 -0.42 13.70 -3.43
N SER A 410 -0.38 13.83 -2.11
CA SER A 410 0.25 14.96 -1.41
C SER A 410 1.30 14.48 -0.43
N TRP A 411 2.14 15.38 0.06
CA TRP A 411 3.07 15.07 1.13
C TRP A 411 2.35 14.52 2.37
N PRO A 412 2.97 13.57 3.10
CA PRO A 412 2.37 12.96 4.30
C PRO A 412 2.31 13.94 5.47
N ASN A 413 3.20 14.93 5.48
CA ASN A 413 3.24 16.00 6.46
C ASN A 413 2.72 17.29 5.84
N PRO A 414 1.86 18.07 6.53
CA PRO A 414 1.07 19.12 5.88
C PRO A 414 1.85 20.41 5.59
N THR A 415 2.75 20.55 4.62
CA THR A 415 3.61 21.75 4.36
C THR A 415 2.90 23.12 4.33
N ALA A 416 3.58 24.20 4.74
CA ALA A 416 3.05 25.57 4.65
C ALA A 416 3.20 26.06 3.20
N GLU A 417 2.12 26.57 2.61
CA GLU A 417 2.06 26.98 1.20
C GLU A 417 1.92 28.49 1.05
N LYS A 418 1.25 29.16 1.98
CA LYS A 418 1.04 30.62 1.94
C LYS A 418 1.23 31.22 3.31
N VAL A 419 1.86 32.39 3.34
CA VAL A 419 1.97 33.23 4.54
C VAL A 419 1.14 34.47 4.30
N PHE A 420 0.10 34.65 5.11
CA PHE A 420 -0.74 35.84 5.10
C PHE A 420 -0.37 36.71 6.30
N PHE A 421 -0.16 38.00 6.07
CA PHE A 421 0.00 38.97 7.14
C PHE A 421 -0.55 40.33 6.74
N LEU A 422 -0.80 41.15 7.76
CA LEU A 422 -1.38 42.47 7.63
C LEU A 422 -0.30 43.52 7.89
N ARG A 423 -0.12 44.43 6.95
CA ARG A 423 0.82 45.57 7.07
C ARG A 423 0.04 46.87 7.26
N ASN A 424 0.53 47.74 8.12
CA ASN A 424 0.00 49.10 8.21
C ASN A 424 0.50 49.93 7.02
N ALA A 425 -0.42 50.58 6.30
CA ALA A 425 -0.07 51.43 5.15
C ALA A 425 0.99 52.51 5.45
N ARG A 426 1.13 52.91 6.73
CA ARG A 426 2.06 53.97 7.17
C ARG A 426 3.52 53.55 7.37
N GLU A 427 3.81 52.24 7.42
CA GLU A 427 5.19 51.74 7.58
C GLU A 427 5.91 51.53 6.22
N GLY A 428 5.27 51.95 5.11
CA GLY A 428 5.81 52.00 3.75
C GLY A 428 7.05 52.88 3.58
N ASP A 429 7.02 54.06 4.18
CA ASP A 429 7.80 55.20 3.68
C ASP A 429 9.17 55.41 4.32
N HIS A 430 9.55 54.59 5.31
CA HIS A 430 10.80 54.84 6.05
C HIS A 430 12.01 54.00 5.61
N ASN A 431 11.90 53.08 4.65
CA ASN A 431 13.02 52.16 4.30
C ASN A 431 13.31 51.94 2.81
N THR A 432 12.71 52.65 1.86
CA THR A 432 13.08 52.52 0.44
C THR A 432 13.90 53.72 -0.04
N ASP A 433 15.21 53.65 0.16
CA ASP A 433 16.14 54.38 -0.69
C ASP A 433 16.21 53.67 -2.05
N GLN A 434 15.69 54.36 -3.07
CA GLN A 434 16.02 54.29 -4.50
C GLN A 434 16.25 52.90 -5.13
N SER A 435 15.21 52.40 -5.81
CA SER A 435 15.39 51.76 -7.11
C SER A 435 14.18 52.04 -7.99
N GLU A 436 14.34 53.04 -8.86
CA GLU A 436 13.47 53.26 -10.01
C GLU A 436 13.54 52.03 -10.92
N GLN A 437 12.40 51.37 -11.17
CA GLN A 437 11.97 51.00 -12.53
C GLN A 437 10.59 50.31 -12.56
N SER A 438 9.70 50.96 -13.30
CA SER A 438 8.60 50.40 -14.11
C SER A 438 7.51 49.58 -13.45
N SER A 439 6.34 50.20 -13.24
CA SER A 439 5.11 49.78 -13.95
C SER A 439 4.16 50.96 -14.11
N LEU A 440 4.03 51.47 -15.33
CA LEU A 440 2.93 52.33 -15.75
C LEU A 440 1.65 51.50 -15.83
N ASN A 441 0.70 51.71 -14.92
CA ASN A 441 -0.74 51.80 -15.25
C ASN A 441 -1.60 51.87 -13.98
N SER A 442 -2.10 53.07 -13.69
CA SER A 442 -3.53 53.41 -13.55
C SER A 442 -3.68 54.62 -12.63
N GLN A 443 -3.99 55.76 -13.23
CA GLN A 443 -4.56 56.88 -12.52
C GLN A 443 -5.96 56.47 -12.04
N SER A 444 -6.13 56.34 -10.73
CA SER A 444 -7.33 56.84 -10.07
C SER A 444 -6.99 57.18 -8.63
N SER A 445 -7.12 58.46 -8.30
CA SER A 445 -7.00 59.00 -6.96
C SER A 445 -8.06 58.35 -6.06
N GLN A 446 -7.68 57.28 -5.37
CA GLN A 446 -8.45 56.74 -4.25
C GLN A 446 -7.67 57.04 -2.98
N LYS A 447 -8.36 57.67 -2.00
CA LYS A 447 -7.92 57.79 -0.61
C LYS A 447 -7.18 56.51 -0.21
N GLU A 448 -5.89 56.62 0.12
CA GLU A 448 -5.19 55.53 0.78
C GLU A 448 -6.02 55.11 2.00
N PRO A 449 -6.45 53.84 2.10
CA PRO A 449 -7.15 53.41 3.27
C PRO A 449 -6.19 53.56 4.45
N LEU A 450 -6.64 54.20 5.54
CA LEU A 450 -6.01 54.14 6.87
C LEU A 450 -5.97 52.70 7.45
N GLY A 451 -6.14 51.68 6.61
CA GLY A 451 -6.36 50.29 6.97
C GLY A 451 -5.14 49.42 6.76
N ALA A 452 -5.22 48.22 7.33
CA ALA A 452 -4.25 47.18 7.11
C ALA A 452 -4.31 46.68 5.66
N ILE A 453 -3.15 46.64 5.00
CA ILE A 453 -2.94 46.04 3.69
C ILE A 453 -2.67 44.55 3.91
N ALA A 454 -3.43 43.70 3.23
CA ALA A 454 -3.22 42.27 3.25
C ALA A 454 -2.14 41.88 2.24
N GLU A 455 -1.08 41.24 2.71
CA GLU A 455 0.00 40.69 1.88
C GLU A 455 0.01 39.16 2.00
N VAL A 456 0.20 38.49 0.86
CA VAL A 456 0.26 37.03 0.76
C VAL A 456 1.56 36.66 0.07
N LEU A 457 2.38 35.85 0.72
CA LEU A 457 3.60 35.30 0.15
C LEU A 457 3.41 33.80 -0.07
N ASP A 458 3.70 33.35 -1.27
CA ASP A 458 3.62 31.94 -1.64
C ASP A 458 4.96 31.22 -1.37
N LEU A 459 4.85 29.98 -0.89
CA LEU A 459 5.94 29.10 -0.50
C LEU A 459 5.86 27.80 -1.31
N THR A 460 6.92 27.48 -2.04
CA THR A 460 7.09 26.16 -2.64
C THR A 460 8.02 25.27 -1.83
N HIS A 461 7.74 23.98 -1.93
CA HIS A 461 8.57 22.95 -1.35
C HIS A 461 9.63 22.51 -2.35
N ASP A 462 10.89 22.43 -1.92
CA ASP A 462 11.95 21.89 -2.76
C ASP A 462 11.72 20.39 -3.04
N GLN A 463 11.68 20.02 -4.31
CA GLN A 463 11.49 18.62 -4.71
C GLN A 463 12.69 17.73 -4.33
N HIS A 464 13.87 18.32 -4.15
CA HIS A 464 15.10 17.63 -3.82
C HIS A 464 15.36 17.54 -2.32
N SER A 465 14.71 18.37 -1.50
CA SER A 465 14.85 18.33 -0.05
C SER A 465 13.49 18.40 0.67
N PRO A 466 13.03 17.28 1.27
CA PRO A 466 11.67 17.12 1.78
C PRO A 466 11.33 17.96 3.03
N PHE A 467 12.25 18.84 3.46
CA PHE A 467 12.08 19.70 4.63
C PHE A 467 12.44 21.17 4.35
N LYS A 468 12.79 21.52 3.10
CA LYS A 468 13.13 22.89 2.74
C LYS A 468 11.93 23.58 2.09
N LEU A 469 11.69 24.81 2.49
CA LEU A 469 10.68 25.70 1.92
C LEU A 469 11.41 26.90 1.33
N GLU A 470 10.97 27.32 0.15
CA GLU A 470 11.48 28.49 -0.55
C GLU A 470 10.32 29.44 -0.84
N PHE A 471 10.56 30.75 -0.77
CA PHE A 471 9.58 31.75 -1.19
C PHE A 471 9.62 31.86 -2.71
N ASP A 472 8.45 31.88 -3.34
CA ASP A 472 8.33 32.01 -4.79
C ASP A 472 8.70 33.43 -5.25
N ASP A 473 8.26 34.43 -4.49
CA ASP A 473 8.52 35.83 -4.77
C ASP A 473 9.90 36.27 -4.28
N HIS A 474 10.65 36.92 -5.16
CA HIS A 474 11.98 37.45 -4.85
C HIS A 474 11.92 38.66 -3.92
N ASP A 475 10.76 39.33 -3.86
CA ASP A 475 10.47 40.51 -3.05
C ASP A 475 10.16 40.16 -1.58
N PHE A 476 10.14 38.88 -1.19
CA PHE A 476 9.92 38.46 0.20
C PHE A 476 10.86 39.17 1.21
N LYS A 477 12.05 39.58 0.74
CA LYS A 477 13.04 40.33 1.54
C LYS A 477 12.52 41.69 2.01
N ASN A 478 11.61 42.31 1.26
CA ASN A 478 10.98 43.58 1.62
C ASN A 478 10.04 43.41 2.83
N HIS A 479 9.62 42.18 3.12
CA HIS A 479 8.68 41.83 4.18
C HIS A 479 9.37 41.21 5.41
N LEU A 480 10.70 41.34 5.54
CA LEU A 480 11.46 40.74 6.65
C LEU A 480 11.03 41.25 8.03
N THR A 481 10.53 42.47 8.15
CA THR A 481 10.03 43.02 9.43
C THR A 481 8.83 42.23 9.96
N SER A 482 7.93 41.81 9.07
CA SER A 482 6.75 41.00 9.40
C SER A 482 7.09 39.50 9.54
N LEU A 483 8.04 39.00 8.73
CA LEU A 483 8.41 37.58 8.73
C LEU A 483 9.33 37.20 9.91
N LYS A 484 10.16 38.11 10.43
CA LYS A 484 11.07 37.82 11.55
C LYS A 484 10.34 37.39 12.82
N PRO A 485 9.30 38.09 13.32
CA PRO A 485 8.52 37.65 14.47
C PRO A 485 7.94 36.24 14.29
N LEU A 486 7.44 35.92 13.10
CA LEU A 486 6.94 34.60 12.75
C LEU A 486 8.04 33.54 12.83
N GLY A 487 9.20 33.80 12.22
CA GLY A 487 10.36 32.91 12.29
C GLY A 487 10.84 32.69 13.72
N ILE A 488 10.91 33.75 14.54
CA ILE A 488 11.29 33.65 15.95
C ILE A 488 10.25 32.84 16.73
N ALA A 489 8.96 33.05 16.50
CA ALA A 489 7.91 32.26 17.15
C ALA A 489 8.02 30.77 16.80
N ILE A 490 8.34 30.43 15.55
CA ILE A 490 8.59 29.05 15.13
C ILE A 490 9.82 28.49 15.84
N LEU A 491 10.94 29.22 15.84
CA LEU A 491 12.18 28.79 16.50
C LEU A 491 11.97 28.55 18.01
N VAL A 492 11.29 29.48 18.67
CA VAL A 492 11.03 29.42 20.11
C VAL A 492 10.03 28.31 20.44
N ASN A 493 8.97 28.09 19.67
CA ASN A 493 7.94 27.11 20.03
C ASN A 493 8.24 25.69 19.53
N THR A 494 8.96 25.54 18.42
CA THR A 494 9.14 24.23 17.74
C THR A 494 10.58 23.74 17.71
N CYS A 495 11.56 24.64 17.61
CA CYS A 495 12.98 24.27 17.48
C CYS A 495 13.75 24.30 18.80
N CYS A 496 13.26 25.03 19.81
CA CYS A 496 13.88 25.08 21.13
C CYS A 496 13.47 23.85 21.98
N PRO A 497 14.42 23.00 22.41
CA PRO A 497 14.10 21.79 23.16
C PRO A 497 13.39 22.04 24.51
N LEU A 498 13.60 23.21 25.11
CA LEU A 498 13.04 23.58 26.42
C LEU A 498 11.54 23.87 26.39
N THR A 499 11.03 24.34 25.24
CA THR A 499 9.66 24.82 25.07
C THR A 499 8.82 23.87 24.24
N GLN A 500 9.44 23.06 23.36
CA GLN A 500 8.75 22.18 22.42
C GLN A 500 7.77 21.20 23.11
N ALA A 501 8.14 20.64 24.27
CA ALA A 501 7.27 19.74 25.02
C ALA A 501 6.03 20.47 25.59
N HIS A 502 6.23 21.68 26.13
CA HIS A 502 5.13 22.52 26.61
C HIS A 502 4.21 22.95 25.47
N TYR A 503 4.77 23.33 24.34
CA TYR A 503 4.02 23.70 23.14
C TYR A 503 3.21 22.52 22.60
N ALA A 504 3.81 21.32 22.51
CA ALA A 504 3.10 20.11 22.08
C ALA A 504 1.94 19.74 23.02
N LYS A 505 2.11 19.90 24.34
CA LYS A 505 1.05 19.68 25.32
C LYS A 505 -0.08 20.71 25.19
N PHE A 506 0.27 21.97 24.97
CA PHE A 506 -0.69 23.04 24.71
C PHE A 506 -1.52 22.73 23.45
N CYS A 507 -0.86 22.38 22.34
CA CYS A 507 -1.55 21.97 21.11
C CYS A 507 -2.50 20.80 21.35
N GLY A 508 -2.05 19.72 22.01
CA GLY A 508 -2.92 18.58 22.31
C GLY A 508 -4.17 18.96 23.11
N HIS A 509 -4.03 19.87 24.07
CA HIS A 509 -5.18 20.38 24.83
C HIS A 509 -6.16 21.17 23.95
N VAL A 510 -5.66 22.06 23.09
CA VAL A 510 -6.48 22.82 22.14
C VAL A 510 -7.20 21.88 21.18
N THR A 511 -6.52 20.85 20.67
CA THR A 511 -7.16 19.82 19.83
C THR A 511 -8.29 19.11 20.56
N ALA A 512 -8.07 18.71 21.82
CA ALA A 512 -9.07 18.03 22.62
C ALA A 512 -10.28 18.93 22.93
N ALA A 513 -10.05 20.22 23.18
CA ALA A 513 -11.11 21.20 23.42
C ALA A 513 -11.94 21.45 22.15
N ALA A 514 -11.27 21.62 21.00
CA ALA A 514 -11.94 21.83 19.73
C ALA A 514 -12.74 20.60 19.25
N MET A 515 -12.45 19.39 19.73
CA MET A 515 -13.29 18.22 19.44
C MET A 515 -14.65 18.25 20.17
N LEU A 516 -14.82 19.10 21.19
CA LEU A 516 -16.07 19.19 21.97
C LEU A 516 -17.05 20.19 21.38
N ASP A 517 -16.53 21.18 20.66
CA ASP A 517 -17.31 22.27 20.10
C ASP A 517 -17.25 22.17 18.58
N LYS A 518 -18.42 22.12 17.94
CA LYS A 518 -18.52 21.98 16.48
C LYS A 518 -18.07 23.24 15.76
N ASP A 519 -18.10 24.38 16.45
CA ASP A 519 -17.73 25.68 15.90
C ASP A 519 -16.22 25.95 16.04
N LEU A 520 -15.52 25.15 16.87
CA LEU A 520 -14.07 25.23 17.02
C LEU A 520 -13.37 24.30 16.04
N VAL A 521 -12.55 24.88 15.17
CA VAL A 521 -11.59 24.12 14.37
C VAL A 521 -10.32 23.94 15.20
N PRO A 522 -9.81 22.70 15.41
CA PRO A 522 -8.51 22.52 16.06
C PRO A 522 -7.41 23.10 15.18
N VAL A 523 -7.03 24.35 15.42
CA VAL A 523 -5.93 25.06 14.74
C VAL A 523 -4.58 24.58 15.29
N THR A 524 -4.38 23.27 15.31
CA THR A 524 -3.09 22.64 15.65
C THR A 524 -2.30 22.26 14.41
N ASN A 525 -2.97 22.21 13.25
CA ASN A 525 -2.34 22.18 11.96
C ASN A 525 -2.24 23.60 11.39
N ARG A 526 -1.17 24.30 11.78
CA ARG A 526 -0.47 25.32 10.96
C ARG A 526 -1.19 26.63 10.64
N TYR A 527 -1.67 27.31 11.67
CA TYR A 527 -1.59 28.77 11.66
C TYR A 527 -0.77 29.20 12.88
N ALA A 528 0.46 29.62 12.65
CA ALA A 528 1.16 30.41 13.64
C ALA A 528 0.58 31.83 13.54
N ILE A 529 -0.48 32.09 14.30
CA ILE A 529 -0.99 33.45 14.47
C ILE A 529 -0.01 34.14 15.42
N VAL A 530 0.83 35.01 14.89
CA VAL A 530 1.61 35.97 15.69
C VAL A 530 0.83 37.28 15.67
N GLU A 531 -0.07 37.46 16.63
CA GLU A 531 -0.78 38.72 16.84
C GLU A 531 0.15 39.71 17.55
N SER A 532 0.79 40.59 16.78
CA SER A 532 1.25 41.87 17.31
C SER A 532 0.14 42.89 17.05
N SER A 533 -0.77 42.99 18.03
CA SER A 533 -1.92 43.91 18.11
C SER A 533 -3.09 43.62 17.15
N LEU A 534 -4.23 43.23 17.74
CA LEU A 534 -5.55 43.75 17.39
C LEU A 534 -6.57 43.33 18.46
N ASN A 535 -7.22 44.33 19.06
CA ASN A 535 -8.44 44.12 19.81
C ASN A 535 -9.49 43.53 18.85
N CYS A 536 -10.16 42.45 19.29
CA CYS A 536 -11.24 41.75 18.62
C CYS A 536 -10.87 40.94 17.37
N PHE A 537 -10.87 39.61 17.53
CA PHE A 537 -11.71 38.73 16.71
C PHE A 537 -12.26 37.60 17.60
N MET A 538 -13.45 37.84 18.17
CA MET A 538 -14.39 36.76 18.50
C MET A 538 -15.27 36.55 17.28
N HIS A 539 -15.29 35.33 16.76
CA HIS A 539 -16.52 34.68 16.32
C HIS A 539 -16.37 33.18 16.43
#